data_AF-A0A7S4PUN2-F1
#
_entry.id   AF-A0A7S4PUN2-F1
#
_cell.length_a   1.000
_cell.length_b   1.000
_cell.length_c   1.000
_cell.angle_alpha   90.00
_cell.angle_beta   90.00
_cell.angle_gamma   90.00
#
_symmetry.space_group_name_H-M   'P 1'
#
loop_
_entity.id
_entity.type
_entity.pdbx_description
1 polymer ?
#
loop_
_entity_poly.entity_id
_entity_poly.type
_entity_poly.pdbx_seq_one_letter_code
_entity_poly.pdbx_strand_id
1 'polypeptide(L)'
;MARHSAAPLLIFLGCSPGVHATPAAARGGDAVAGGVERRLDGEWGRCSTSLLKLLNLPTLERYEACISQRVKSTNMSVPGADVWVKASCWCEINPREELDQFDCCAHPNFHDLCQLQCNASCVTESAASCMATCPAMCLEEDYKFPDCSCREDNCFPQALCILERARNRTFNGELPLVCDDYYFERSEELQKYHVCMQDRPLRTNWHRYHSSSYCACKSGLKAALTRYHCCSAGWAKPICETPCLDAEQCNTTQAVECLSSCNQKCQMVTPKKVTTDCYGHCFSPTAQCSSVRTCKPREESKFDYLCTSGEPPMKNGCCRQRLIQNGAAVIREDCPLLCRSGQKYDFTHGSECQCFGCPSTTTAIRSELLGRVIREAIGSGQLLLVRIAAEVGLKRGPTGDMQELMNQRNMALKRVVDSHQGSLASLERAIEDLAADWNARILAEAENAKACEGNPRSLRCRDARLRGLEGEGSFLIFTVLFGVISLVLFASIFVYLIKQNRGALVPSTAQAANHSPQPGDANVVVGRPVDASQASAAEGVLDGSPMATGKTV
;
A
#
# COMPACT_ATOMS: atom_id res chain seq x y z
N MET A 1 -0.85 23.34 -10.02
CA MET A 1 -0.70 22.22 -10.96
C MET A 1 -1.72 21.14 -10.59
N ALA A 2 -2.93 21.23 -11.13
CA ALA A 2 -3.96 20.22 -10.95
C ALA A 2 -3.57 19.00 -11.80
N ARG A 3 -3.25 17.88 -11.16
CA ARG A 3 -2.92 16.63 -11.84
C ARG A 3 -4.21 16.03 -12.40
N HIS A 4 -4.39 16.11 -13.70
CA HIS A 4 -5.31 15.25 -14.44
C HIS A 4 -4.69 13.85 -14.54
N SER A 5 -4.57 13.15 -13.41
CA SER A 5 -4.63 11.71 -13.46
C SER A 5 -6.11 11.38 -13.46
N ALA A 6 -6.63 10.98 -14.62
CA ALA A 6 -7.85 10.20 -14.68
C ALA A 6 -7.59 8.91 -13.89
N ALA A 7 -7.76 9.00 -12.57
CA ALA A 7 -7.93 7.83 -11.74
C ALA A 7 -9.30 7.26 -12.14
N PRO A 8 -9.40 5.98 -12.53
CA PRO A 8 -10.67 5.40 -12.92
C PRO A 8 -11.65 5.59 -11.76
N LEU A 9 -12.85 6.09 -12.07
CA LEU A 9 -13.92 6.38 -11.12
C LEU A 9 -14.58 5.09 -10.57
N LEU A 10 -13.84 3.97 -10.58
CA LEU A 10 -14.33 2.64 -10.31
C LEU A 10 -14.00 2.18 -8.89
N ILE A 11 -15.03 1.54 -8.32
CA ILE A 11 -15.08 0.84 -7.04
C ILE A 11 -15.46 1.77 -5.87
N PHE A 12 -16.77 2.06 -5.73
CA PHE A 12 -17.51 1.82 -4.47
C PHE A 12 -19.04 1.89 -4.63
N LEU A 13 -19.58 2.29 -5.79
CA LEU A 13 -21.03 2.38 -6.00
C LEU A 13 -21.63 1.23 -6.82
N GLY A 14 -20.86 0.19 -7.16
CA GLY A 14 -21.31 -0.94 -7.96
C GLY A 14 -20.72 -2.28 -7.52
N CYS A 15 -21.08 -2.76 -6.31
CA CYS A 15 -21.14 -4.20 -6.08
C CYS A 15 -22.51 -4.69 -6.57
N SER A 16 -22.71 -4.77 -7.89
CA SER A 16 -23.79 -5.60 -8.45
C SER A 16 -23.28 -7.04 -8.52
N PRO A 17 -23.81 -7.99 -7.73
CA PRO A 17 -23.54 -9.40 -7.99
C PRO A 17 -24.23 -9.76 -9.32
N GLY A 18 -23.46 -10.27 -10.27
CA GLY A 18 -24.02 -10.97 -11.42
C GLY A 18 -24.94 -12.08 -10.92
N VAL A 19 -26.23 -11.95 -11.21
CA VAL A 19 -27.25 -12.95 -10.90
C VAL A 19 -27.09 -14.10 -11.89
N HIS A 20 -26.31 -15.10 -11.51
CA HIS A 20 -26.52 -16.49 -11.91
C HIS A 20 -25.99 -17.40 -10.79
N ALA A 21 -26.84 -17.67 -9.81
CA ALA A 21 -26.68 -18.79 -8.90
C ALA A 21 -27.53 -19.95 -9.43
N THR A 22 -26.89 -20.97 -9.98
CA THR A 22 -27.43 -22.32 -10.05
C THR A 22 -26.71 -23.18 -9.00
N PRO A 23 -27.42 -24.06 -8.26
CA PRO A 23 -26.84 -24.81 -7.16
C PRO A 23 -26.18 -26.09 -7.67
N ALA A 24 -24.92 -26.32 -7.31
CA ALA A 24 -24.30 -27.63 -7.45
C ALA A 24 -23.38 -27.94 -6.25
N ALA A 25 -23.87 -28.90 -5.45
CA ALA A 25 -23.21 -29.88 -4.60
C ALA A 25 -21.76 -29.67 -4.12
N ALA A 26 -21.64 -29.83 -2.80
CA ALA A 26 -20.44 -29.90 -1.99
C ALA A 26 -19.41 -30.97 -2.42
N ARG A 27 -18.13 -30.60 -2.29
CA ARG A 27 -16.92 -31.37 -1.89
C ARG A 27 -15.77 -30.35 -1.88
N GLY A 28 -15.27 -29.89 -0.73
CA GLY A 28 -14.33 -30.62 0.12
C GLY A 28 -12.89 -30.31 -0.33
N GLY A 29 -12.21 -29.37 0.33
CA GLY A 29 -10.81 -29.05 0.05
C GLY A 29 -10.34 -27.78 0.75
N ASP A 30 -9.60 -27.96 1.84
CA ASP A 30 -8.89 -26.92 2.59
C ASP A 30 -7.95 -26.12 1.67
N ALA A 31 -8.08 -24.79 1.67
CA ALA A 31 -7.12 -23.89 1.04
C ALA A 31 -6.66 -22.83 2.05
N VAL A 32 -5.41 -23.00 2.45
CA VAL A 32 -4.58 -22.15 3.29
C VAL A 32 -4.59 -20.69 2.81
N ALA A 33 -4.72 -19.78 3.77
CA ALA A 33 -4.66 -18.34 3.59
C ALA A 33 -3.31 -17.89 3.00
N GLY A 34 -3.27 -17.73 1.68
CA GLY A 34 -2.19 -17.04 0.96
C GLY A 34 -2.44 -15.53 0.97
N GLY A 35 -1.59 -14.80 1.68
CA GLY A 35 -1.51 -13.34 1.57
C GLY A 35 -1.19 -12.96 0.12
N VAL A 36 -2.03 -12.12 -0.48
CA VAL A 36 -1.79 -11.56 -1.82
C VAL A 36 -0.65 -10.56 -1.70
N GLU A 37 0.52 -11.13 -1.97
CA GLU A 37 1.79 -10.53 -2.30
C GLU A 37 1.63 -9.38 -3.30
N ARG A 38 2.42 -8.32 -3.13
CA ARG A 38 2.63 -7.28 -4.14
C ARG A 38 3.29 -7.93 -5.36
N ARG A 39 2.50 -8.49 -6.28
CA ARG A 39 2.89 -8.67 -7.69
C ARG A 39 2.42 -7.45 -8.45
N LEU A 40 3.23 -6.40 -8.48
CA LEU A 40 3.04 -5.26 -9.38
C LEU A 40 3.98 -5.30 -10.60
N ASP A 41 4.86 -6.30 -10.72
CA ASP A 41 5.88 -6.36 -11.78
C ASP A 41 5.91 -7.72 -12.52
N GLY A 42 4.74 -8.36 -12.70
CA GLY A 42 4.63 -9.64 -13.40
C GLY A 42 3.87 -9.53 -14.72
N GLU A 43 4.56 -9.85 -15.82
CA GLU A 43 4.05 -10.30 -17.14
C GLU A 43 3.84 -9.32 -18.31
N TRP A 44 4.01 -8.00 -18.19
CA TRP A 44 3.80 -7.07 -19.33
C TRP A 44 5.08 -6.51 -19.97
N GLY A 45 6.14 -7.30 -20.04
CA GLY A 45 7.37 -6.93 -20.76
C GLY A 45 8.17 -5.77 -20.10
N ARG A 46 8.92 -5.02 -20.92
CA ARG A 46 9.72 -3.86 -20.47
C ARG A 46 8.89 -2.61 -20.20
N CYS A 47 7.61 -2.62 -20.56
CA CYS A 47 6.74 -1.48 -20.39
C CYS A 47 6.19 -1.40 -18.97
N SER A 48 6.69 -0.44 -18.19
CA SER A 48 6.11 -0.05 -16.91
C SER A 48 5.68 1.41 -16.97
N THR A 49 4.42 1.69 -16.65
CA THR A 49 3.92 3.08 -16.57
C THR A 49 4.71 3.93 -15.56
N SER A 50 5.27 3.30 -14.51
CA SER A 50 6.17 3.94 -13.57
C SER A 50 7.53 4.27 -14.21
N LEU A 51 8.08 3.36 -15.02
CA LEU A 51 9.32 3.60 -15.75
C LEU A 51 9.15 4.75 -16.76
N LEU A 52 8.08 4.76 -17.55
CA LEU A 52 7.80 5.84 -18.51
C LEU A 52 7.72 7.21 -17.83
N LYS A 53 7.13 7.29 -16.63
CA LYS A 53 7.08 8.52 -15.82
C LYS A 53 8.46 8.94 -15.32
N LEU A 54 9.35 8.00 -15.02
CA LEU A 54 10.72 8.29 -14.58
C LEU A 54 11.62 8.74 -15.73
N LEU A 55 11.40 8.21 -16.93
CA LEU A 55 12.18 8.56 -18.12
C LEU A 55 11.87 9.96 -18.66
N ASN A 56 10.74 10.55 -18.28
CA ASN A 56 10.32 11.89 -18.66
C ASN A 56 10.34 12.12 -20.18
N LEU A 57 9.72 11.19 -20.92
CA LEU A 57 9.73 11.18 -22.39
C LEU A 57 9.00 12.43 -22.95
N PRO A 58 9.68 13.33 -23.69
CA PRO A 58 9.08 14.59 -24.17
C PRO A 58 7.85 14.40 -25.05
N THR A 59 7.73 13.27 -25.76
CA THR A 59 6.54 12.97 -26.58
C THR A 59 5.32 12.64 -25.73
N LEU A 60 5.50 11.94 -24.60
CA LEU A 60 4.40 11.69 -23.66
C LEU A 60 3.97 12.98 -22.95
N GLU A 61 4.90 13.86 -22.58
CA GLU A 61 4.56 15.17 -22.02
C GLU A 61 3.72 16.01 -23.01
N ARG A 62 4.12 16.03 -24.29
CA ARG A 62 3.35 16.72 -25.35
C ARG A 62 1.97 16.09 -25.57
N TYR A 63 1.87 14.77 -25.51
CA TYR A 63 0.60 14.05 -25.59
C TYR A 63 -0.33 14.38 -24.42
N GLU A 64 0.16 14.37 -23.18
CA GLU A 64 -0.59 14.78 -21.99
C GLU A 64 -1.00 16.26 -22.04
N ALA A 65 -0.14 17.14 -22.56
CA ALA A 65 -0.44 18.54 -22.77
C ALA A 65 -1.56 18.73 -23.81
N CYS A 66 -1.50 17.99 -24.93
CA CYS A 66 -2.55 17.99 -25.94
C CYS A 66 -3.90 17.56 -25.35
N ILE A 67 -3.94 16.46 -24.59
CA ILE A 67 -5.16 16.00 -23.90
C ILE A 67 -5.69 17.11 -22.99
N SER A 68 -4.82 17.65 -22.13
CA SER A 68 -5.19 18.68 -21.16
C SER A 68 -5.75 19.96 -21.80
N GLN A 69 -5.28 20.31 -23.00
CA GLN A 69 -5.82 21.43 -23.77
C GLN A 69 -7.16 21.06 -24.42
N ARG A 70 -7.21 19.90 -25.10
CA ARG A 70 -8.34 19.49 -25.91
C ARG A 70 -9.57 19.11 -25.08
N VAL A 71 -9.40 18.55 -23.88
CA VAL A 71 -10.52 18.33 -22.93
C VAL A 71 -11.25 19.64 -22.62
N LYS A 72 -10.52 20.77 -22.49
CA LYS A 72 -11.13 22.07 -22.16
C LYS A 72 -11.98 22.67 -23.27
N SER A 73 -11.70 22.31 -24.52
CA SER A 73 -12.38 22.83 -25.71
C SER A 73 -13.36 21.82 -26.33
N THR A 74 -13.44 20.61 -25.79
CA THR A 74 -14.32 19.55 -26.30
C THR A 74 -15.60 19.52 -25.47
N ASN A 75 -16.75 19.32 -26.12
CA ASN A 75 -17.99 19.02 -25.41
C ASN A 75 -17.90 17.58 -24.87
N MET A 76 -17.58 17.44 -23.58
CA MET A 76 -17.40 16.13 -22.94
C MET A 76 -18.72 15.40 -22.70
N SER A 77 -19.87 16.05 -22.94
CA SER A 77 -21.18 15.41 -22.94
C SER A 77 -21.47 14.56 -24.18
N VAL A 78 -20.55 14.46 -25.15
CA VAL A 78 -20.69 13.61 -26.34
C VAL A 78 -20.21 12.19 -26.02
N PRO A 79 -20.98 11.13 -26.33
CA PRO A 79 -20.54 9.74 -26.18
C PRO A 79 -19.18 9.48 -26.86
N GLY A 80 -18.20 8.98 -26.12
CA GLY A 80 -16.84 8.77 -26.64
C GLY A 80 -15.93 10.00 -26.63
N ALA A 81 -16.34 11.14 -26.07
CA ALA A 81 -15.55 12.38 -26.12
C ALA A 81 -14.15 12.21 -25.50
N ASP A 82 -14.03 11.48 -24.38
CA ASP A 82 -12.73 11.24 -23.73
C ASP A 82 -11.80 10.42 -24.64
N VAL A 83 -12.33 9.34 -25.24
CA VAL A 83 -11.59 8.53 -26.20
C VAL A 83 -11.23 9.35 -27.45
N TRP A 84 -12.12 10.21 -27.93
CA TRP A 84 -11.85 11.09 -29.07
C TRP A 84 -10.72 12.07 -28.80
N VAL A 85 -10.69 12.68 -27.61
CA VAL A 85 -9.59 13.56 -27.21
C VAL A 85 -8.27 12.79 -27.20
N LYS A 86 -8.23 11.62 -26.55
CA LYS A 86 -7.04 10.76 -26.48
C LYS A 86 -6.58 10.30 -27.87
N ALA A 87 -7.48 9.74 -28.67
CA ALA A 87 -7.20 9.26 -30.02
C ALA A 87 -6.72 10.37 -30.96
N SER A 88 -7.36 11.55 -30.92
CA SER A 88 -6.96 12.69 -31.75
C SER A 88 -5.56 13.19 -31.37
N CYS A 89 -5.28 13.35 -30.08
CA CYS A 89 -3.96 13.75 -29.60
C CYS A 89 -2.90 12.68 -29.88
N TRP A 90 -3.28 11.41 -29.85
CA TRP A 90 -2.39 10.31 -30.21
C TRP A 90 -1.96 10.42 -31.67
N CYS A 91 -2.90 10.70 -32.56
CA CYS A 91 -2.62 10.89 -33.98
C CYS A 91 -1.83 12.16 -34.30
N GLU A 92 -2.06 13.24 -33.55
CA GLU A 92 -1.33 14.50 -33.70
C GLU A 92 0.12 14.40 -33.22
N ILE A 93 0.35 13.75 -32.08
CA ILE A 93 1.67 13.68 -31.44
C ILE A 93 2.48 12.45 -31.86
N ASN A 94 1.81 11.38 -32.28
CA ASN A 94 2.39 10.08 -32.65
C ASN A 94 3.35 9.49 -31.59
N PRO A 95 2.92 9.27 -30.34
CA PRO A 95 3.76 8.68 -29.30
C PRO A 95 4.07 7.18 -29.55
N ARG A 96 3.43 6.56 -30.55
CA ARG A 96 3.53 5.14 -30.84
C ARG A 96 4.98 4.70 -31.11
N GLU A 97 5.71 5.43 -31.94
CA GLU A 97 7.08 5.06 -32.34
C GLU A 97 8.02 4.97 -31.13
N GLU A 98 7.89 5.92 -30.20
CA GLU A 98 8.70 5.93 -28.98
C GLU A 98 8.25 4.83 -28.00
N LEU A 99 6.93 4.65 -27.82
CA LEU A 99 6.39 3.60 -26.95
C LEU A 99 6.70 2.17 -27.44
N ASP A 100 6.77 1.95 -28.75
CA ASP A 100 7.11 0.65 -29.34
C ASP A 100 8.56 0.23 -28.99
N GLN A 101 9.48 1.18 -28.87
CA GLN A 101 10.87 0.92 -28.42
C GLN A 101 10.94 0.36 -26.99
N PHE A 102 9.92 0.66 -26.17
CA PHE A 102 9.77 0.15 -24.81
C PHE A 102 8.83 -1.06 -24.73
N ASP A 103 8.41 -1.62 -25.86
CA ASP A 103 7.44 -2.72 -25.95
C ASP A 103 6.09 -2.37 -25.27
N CYS A 104 5.72 -1.09 -25.31
CA CYS A 104 4.53 -0.60 -24.62
C CYS A 104 3.24 -0.83 -25.39
N CYS A 105 3.27 -1.12 -26.68
CA CYS A 105 2.06 -1.41 -27.46
C CYS A 105 1.41 -2.75 -27.13
N ALA A 106 2.09 -3.64 -26.41
CA ALA A 106 1.50 -4.82 -25.80
C ALA A 106 0.83 -4.54 -24.44
N HIS A 107 1.12 -3.41 -23.80
CA HIS A 107 0.59 -3.09 -22.47
C HIS A 107 -0.90 -2.68 -22.58
N PRO A 108 -1.79 -3.20 -21.72
CA PRO A 108 -3.24 -2.95 -21.82
C PRO A 108 -3.65 -1.47 -21.91
N ASN A 109 -2.94 -0.58 -21.22
CA ASN A 109 -3.20 0.87 -21.25
C ASN A 109 -2.91 1.56 -22.59
N PHE A 110 -2.03 0.98 -23.43
CA PHE A 110 -1.64 1.57 -24.71
C PHE A 110 -2.07 0.71 -25.90
N HIS A 111 -2.41 -0.56 -25.65
CA HIS A 111 -2.71 -1.55 -26.68
C HIS A 111 -3.70 -1.04 -27.72
N ASP A 112 -4.84 -0.55 -27.25
CA ASP A 112 -5.89 -0.05 -28.13
C ASP A 112 -5.38 1.18 -28.92
N LEU A 113 -4.80 2.18 -28.24
CA LEU A 113 -4.24 3.37 -28.90
C LEU A 113 -3.15 3.05 -29.93
N CYS A 114 -2.34 2.00 -29.71
CA CYS A 114 -1.36 1.54 -30.68
C CYS A 114 -1.98 0.88 -31.93
N GLN A 115 -3.21 0.36 -31.85
CA GLN A 115 -3.93 -0.18 -33.02
C GLN A 115 -4.63 0.90 -33.85
N LEU A 116 -4.76 2.12 -33.31
CA LEU A 116 -5.46 3.21 -33.94
C LEU A 116 -4.88 3.54 -35.33
N GLN A 117 -5.74 3.61 -36.34
CA GLN A 117 -5.37 4.10 -37.67
C GLN A 117 -5.81 5.56 -37.82
N CYS A 118 -4.84 6.47 -37.71
CA CYS A 118 -5.10 7.92 -37.69
C CYS A 118 -5.73 8.47 -38.97
N ASN A 119 -5.56 7.78 -40.10
CA ASN A 119 -6.12 8.13 -41.40
C ASN A 119 -7.02 7.02 -41.94
N ALA A 120 -7.76 6.34 -41.05
CA ALA A 120 -8.70 5.30 -41.46
C ALA A 120 -9.82 5.89 -42.35
N SER A 121 -10.19 5.15 -43.39
CA SER A 121 -11.28 5.56 -44.27
C SER A 121 -12.64 5.12 -43.72
N CYS A 122 -13.48 6.09 -43.37
CA CYS A 122 -14.81 5.84 -42.79
C CYS A 122 -15.85 5.31 -43.79
N VAL A 123 -15.49 5.16 -45.08
CA VAL A 123 -16.38 4.63 -46.13
C VAL A 123 -16.11 3.16 -46.46
N THR A 124 -15.16 2.52 -45.77
CA THR A 124 -14.88 1.08 -45.97
C THR A 124 -15.97 0.21 -45.36
N GLU A 125 -16.15 -1.00 -45.88
CA GLU A 125 -17.11 -1.98 -45.34
C GLU A 125 -16.81 -2.30 -43.86
N SER A 126 -15.54 -2.42 -43.50
CA SER A 126 -15.10 -2.62 -42.11
C SER A 126 -15.48 -1.44 -41.22
N ALA A 127 -15.24 -0.19 -41.66
CA ALA A 127 -15.65 0.99 -40.90
C ALA A 127 -17.18 1.07 -40.76
N ALA A 128 -17.94 0.78 -41.83
CA ALA A 128 -19.39 0.77 -41.81
C ALA A 128 -19.95 -0.28 -40.84
N SER A 129 -19.38 -1.49 -40.85
CA SER A 129 -19.72 -2.57 -39.91
C SER A 129 -19.44 -2.15 -38.47
N CYS A 130 -18.22 -1.66 -38.19
CA CYS A 130 -17.84 -1.21 -36.86
C CYS A 130 -18.68 -0.05 -36.35
N MET A 131 -19.00 0.94 -37.19
CA MET A 131 -19.90 2.03 -36.79
C MET A 131 -21.33 1.55 -36.53
N ALA A 132 -21.74 0.38 -37.02
CA ALA A 132 -23.05 -0.22 -36.76
C ALA A 132 -23.07 -1.09 -35.49
N THR A 133 -22.00 -1.85 -35.22
CA THR A 133 -21.94 -2.79 -34.08
C THR A 133 -21.30 -2.21 -32.82
N CYS A 134 -20.45 -1.19 -32.97
CA CYS A 134 -19.69 -0.59 -31.87
C CYS A 134 -20.14 0.87 -31.60
N PRO A 135 -21.08 1.09 -30.65
CA PRO A 135 -21.36 2.44 -30.15
C PRO A 135 -20.11 3.07 -29.53
N ALA A 136 -19.95 4.39 -29.66
CA ALA A 136 -18.82 5.11 -29.06
C ALA A 136 -18.67 4.89 -27.53
N MET A 137 -19.78 4.73 -26.81
CA MET A 137 -19.78 4.39 -25.37
C MET A 137 -19.04 3.10 -25.03
N CYS A 138 -19.02 2.14 -25.96
CA CYS A 138 -18.33 0.88 -25.76
C CYS A 138 -16.80 1.00 -25.85
N LEU A 139 -16.29 2.16 -26.30
CA LEU A 139 -14.87 2.49 -26.25
C LEU A 139 -14.47 3.14 -24.92
N GLU A 140 -15.45 3.56 -24.11
CA GLU A 140 -15.23 4.20 -22.81
C GLU A 140 -15.38 3.18 -21.67
N GLU A 141 -14.27 2.81 -21.03
CA GLU A 141 -14.22 1.80 -19.97
C GLU A 141 -15.23 2.05 -18.83
N ASP A 142 -15.41 3.32 -18.45
CA ASP A 142 -16.29 3.75 -17.34
C ASP A 142 -17.79 3.78 -17.72
N TYR A 143 -18.09 3.76 -19.02
CA TYR A 143 -19.43 3.93 -19.58
C TYR A 143 -19.92 2.78 -20.45
N LYS A 144 -19.06 1.76 -20.70
CA LYS A 144 -19.40 0.61 -21.52
C LYS A 144 -20.56 -0.19 -20.93
N PHE A 145 -21.47 -0.59 -21.81
CA PHE A 145 -22.54 -1.53 -21.49
C PHE A 145 -21.97 -2.96 -21.41
N PRO A 146 -22.63 -3.88 -20.67
CA PRO A 146 -22.20 -5.28 -20.61
C PRO A 146 -22.11 -5.97 -21.97
N ASP A 147 -22.96 -5.57 -22.92
CA ASP A 147 -23.09 -6.22 -24.24
C ASP A 147 -22.19 -5.59 -25.32
N CYS A 148 -21.14 -4.88 -24.93
CA CYS A 148 -20.23 -4.22 -25.87
C CYS A 148 -19.23 -5.20 -26.53
N SER A 149 -19.28 -5.32 -27.88
CA SER A 149 -18.42 -6.22 -28.68
C SER A 149 -17.25 -5.54 -29.42
N CYS A 150 -17.01 -4.24 -29.22
CA CYS A 150 -16.04 -3.47 -30.02
C CYS A 150 -14.62 -4.06 -30.13
N ARG A 151 -14.14 -4.67 -29.05
CA ARG A 151 -12.80 -5.29 -29.01
C ARG A 151 -12.80 -6.66 -29.71
N GLU A 152 -13.87 -7.42 -29.57
CA GLU A 152 -14.05 -8.73 -30.22
C GLU A 152 -14.20 -8.56 -31.75
N ASP A 153 -14.88 -7.49 -32.17
CA ASP A 153 -15.09 -7.13 -33.57
C ASP A 153 -13.89 -6.42 -34.22
N ASN A 154 -12.78 -6.23 -33.48
CA ASN A 154 -11.57 -5.53 -33.94
C ASN A 154 -11.85 -4.12 -34.51
N CYS A 155 -12.70 -3.35 -33.82
CA CYS A 155 -13.15 -2.04 -34.30
C CYS A 155 -12.26 -0.86 -33.90
N PHE A 156 -11.25 -1.08 -33.05
CA PHE A 156 -10.39 -0.01 -32.57
C PHE A 156 -9.56 0.70 -33.66
N PRO A 157 -9.08 0.03 -34.72
CA PRO A 157 -8.49 0.71 -35.88
C PRO A 157 -9.41 1.78 -36.49
N GLN A 158 -10.74 1.60 -36.40
CA GLN A 158 -11.77 2.50 -36.93
C GLN A 158 -12.36 3.44 -35.86
N ALA A 159 -11.74 3.55 -34.68
CA ALA A 159 -12.28 4.30 -33.55
C ALA A 159 -12.60 5.77 -33.89
N LEU A 160 -11.74 6.47 -34.65
CA LEU A 160 -12.00 7.87 -35.04
C LEU A 160 -13.30 8.01 -35.85
N CYS A 161 -13.61 7.06 -36.74
CA CYS A 161 -14.87 7.07 -37.51
C CYS A 161 -16.09 6.84 -36.61
N ILE A 162 -16.01 5.91 -35.66
CA ILE A 162 -17.06 5.65 -34.66
C ILE A 162 -17.35 6.92 -33.85
N LEU A 163 -16.28 7.56 -33.37
CA LEU A 163 -16.35 8.74 -32.51
C LEU A 163 -16.88 9.97 -33.27
N GLU A 164 -16.46 10.18 -34.52
CA GLU A 164 -16.98 11.25 -35.37
C GLU A 164 -18.47 11.05 -35.69
N ARG A 165 -18.89 9.81 -36.00
CA ARG A 165 -20.31 9.48 -36.19
C ARG A 165 -21.11 9.77 -34.93
N ALA A 166 -20.64 9.36 -33.75
CA ALA A 166 -21.32 9.62 -32.49
C ALA A 166 -21.46 11.11 -32.23
N ARG A 167 -20.39 11.89 -32.42
CA ARG A 167 -20.41 13.34 -32.31
C ARG A 167 -21.45 14.01 -33.22
N ASN A 168 -21.48 13.64 -34.49
CA ASN A 168 -22.44 14.19 -35.45
C ASN A 168 -23.89 13.85 -35.07
N ARG A 169 -24.14 12.60 -34.66
CA ARG A 169 -25.48 12.16 -34.21
C ARG A 169 -25.92 12.86 -32.92
N THR A 170 -25.02 13.10 -31.97
CA THR A 170 -25.33 13.88 -30.78
C THR A 170 -25.66 15.33 -31.12
N PHE A 171 -24.91 15.97 -32.02
CA PHE A 171 -25.22 17.34 -32.46
C PHE A 171 -26.54 17.44 -33.26
N ASN A 172 -26.92 16.37 -33.95
CA ASN A 172 -28.23 16.27 -34.61
C ASN A 172 -29.37 15.91 -33.63
N GLY A 173 -29.09 15.69 -32.35
CA GLY A 173 -30.09 15.29 -31.35
C GLY A 173 -30.53 13.83 -31.44
N GLU A 174 -29.84 12.99 -32.22
CA GLU A 174 -30.17 11.56 -32.39
C GLU A 174 -29.63 10.69 -31.24
N LEU A 175 -28.59 11.14 -30.55
CA LEU A 175 -28.00 10.45 -29.39
C LEU A 175 -28.12 11.34 -28.14
N PRO A 176 -28.47 10.77 -26.98
CA PRO A 176 -28.50 11.52 -25.74
C PRO A 176 -27.09 11.98 -25.34
N LEU A 177 -27.05 13.04 -24.55
CA LEU A 177 -25.85 13.49 -23.87
C LEU A 177 -25.44 12.47 -22.79
N VAL A 178 -24.13 12.37 -22.56
CA VAL A 178 -23.52 11.58 -21.49
C VAL A 178 -22.94 12.50 -20.43
N CYS A 179 -22.41 11.93 -19.35
CA CYS A 179 -21.82 12.70 -18.26
C CYS A 179 -20.71 13.63 -18.78
N ASP A 180 -20.80 14.92 -18.45
CA ASP A 180 -19.71 15.87 -18.68
C ASP A 180 -18.71 15.81 -17.52
N ASP A 181 -17.80 14.84 -17.57
CA ASP A 181 -16.82 14.63 -16.50
C ASP A 181 -15.97 15.88 -16.24
N TYR A 182 -15.63 16.64 -17.29
CA TYR A 182 -14.79 17.84 -17.14
C TYR A 182 -15.44 18.92 -16.27
N TYR A 183 -16.72 19.24 -16.52
CA TYR A 183 -17.45 20.22 -15.72
C TYR A 183 -17.92 19.65 -14.38
N PHE A 184 -18.25 18.35 -14.33
CA PHE A 184 -18.60 17.68 -13.07
C PHE A 184 -17.43 17.69 -12.07
N GLU A 185 -16.21 17.35 -12.51
CA GLU A 185 -14.99 17.34 -11.69
C GLU A 185 -14.68 18.72 -11.06
N ARG A 186 -15.13 19.79 -11.71
CA ARG A 186 -14.93 21.19 -11.30
C ARG A 186 -16.12 21.79 -10.58
N SER A 187 -17.20 21.04 -10.42
CA SER A 187 -18.41 21.51 -9.76
C SER A 187 -18.16 21.82 -8.29
N GLU A 188 -18.76 22.90 -7.79
CA GLU A 188 -18.66 23.28 -6.37
C GLU A 188 -19.20 22.16 -5.47
N GLU A 189 -20.25 21.49 -5.91
CA GLU A 189 -20.88 20.37 -5.21
C GLU A 189 -19.93 19.18 -5.04
N LEU A 190 -19.15 18.82 -6.07
CA LEU A 190 -18.13 17.77 -5.95
C LEU A 190 -16.99 18.20 -5.02
N GLN A 191 -16.54 19.45 -5.09
CA GLN A 191 -15.52 19.95 -4.15
C GLN A 191 -16.02 19.90 -2.69
N LYS A 192 -17.28 20.30 -2.44
CA LYS A 192 -17.93 20.14 -1.13
C LYS A 192 -18.06 18.68 -0.71
N TYR A 193 -18.35 17.79 -1.65
CA TYR A 193 -18.40 16.34 -1.40
C TYR A 193 -17.04 15.82 -0.91
N HIS A 194 -15.94 16.18 -1.58
CA HIS A 194 -14.59 15.76 -1.18
C HIS A 194 -14.21 16.29 0.21
N VAL A 195 -14.47 17.57 0.49
CA VAL A 195 -14.25 18.15 1.83
C VAL A 195 -15.09 17.41 2.87
N CYS A 196 -16.35 17.11 2.57
CA CYS A 196 -17.19 16.34 3.47
C CYS A 196 -16.60 14.95 3.74
N MET A 197 -16.15 14.23 2.71
CA MET A 197 -15.61 12.86 2.83
C MET A 197 -14.31 12.80 3.65
N GLN A 198 -13.41 13.77 3.48
CA GLN A 198 -12.17 13.86 4.27
C GLN A 198 -12.44 13.95 5.79
N ASP A 199 -13.60 14.49 6.15
CA ASP A 199 -14.01 14.68 7.53
C ASP A 199 -14.79 13.50 8.14
N ARG A 200 -14.93 12.40 7.39
CA ARG A 200 -15.79 11.27 7.77
C ARG A 200 -15.03 10.02 8.16
N PRO A 201 -15.70 9.15 8.95
CA PRO A 201 -15.27 7.78 9.15
C PRO A 201 -15.22 6.99 7.84
N LEU A 202 -14.11 6.29 7.61
CA LEU A 202 -13.86 5.46 6.41
C LEU A 202 -13.30 4.06 6.77
N ARG A 203 -13.40 3.64 8.05
CA ARG A 203 -12.76 2.42 8.55
C ARG A 203 -13.33 1.14 7.97
N THR A 204 -14.65 1.07 7.80
CA THR A 204 -15.33 -0.13 7.32
C THR A 204 -16.04 0.12 6.00
N ASN A 205 -16.45 -0.95 5.32
CA ASN A 205 -17.23 -0.80 4.09
C ASN A 205 -18.51 -0.01 4.31
N TRP A 206 -19.18 -0.24 5.44
CA TRP A 206 -20.39 0.52 5.77
C TRP A 206 -20.07 1.98 6.04
N HIS A 207 -18.98 2.29 6.77
CA HIS A 207 -18.60 3.67 6.99
C HIS A 207 -18.30 4.41 5.68
N ARG A 208 -17.56 3.81 4.74
CA ARG A 208 -17.33 4.41 3.41
C ARG A 208 -18.63 4.68 2.67
N TYR A 209 -19.51 3.68 2.62
CA TYR A 209 -20.75 3.75 1.88
C TYR A 209 -21.75 4.75 2.46
N HIS A 210 -21.91 4.73 3.78
CA HIS A 210 -22.73 5.66 4.55
C HIS A 210 -22.18 7.08 4.45
N SER A 211 -20.88 7.28 4.62
CA SER A 211 -20.22 8.58 4.49
C SER A 211 -20.35 9.14 3.07
N SER A 212 -20.16 8.33 2.03
CA SER A 212 -20.36 8.73 0.63
C SER A 212 -21.81 9.16 0.38
N SER A 213 -22.78 8.36 0.80
CA SER A 213 -24.21 8.67 0.62
C SER A 213 -24.63 9.95 1.37
N TYR A 214 -24.23 10.08 2.63
CA TYR A 214 -24.45 11.30 3.42
C TYR A 214 -23.80 12.53 2.78
N CYS A 215 -22.52 12.42 2.40
CA CYS A 215 -21.79 13.55 1.82
C CYS A 215 -22.34 13.94 0.44
N ALA A 216 -22.84 12.99 -0.35
CA ALA A 216 -23.52 13.30 -1.61
C ALA A 216 -24.78 14.13 -1.37
N CYS A 217 -25.56 13.79 -0.34
CA CYS A 217 -26.72 14.57 0.06
C CYS A 217 -26.35 15.95 0.63
N LYS A 218 -25.42 16.00 1.57
CA LYS A 218 -25.01 17.25 2.24
C LYS A 218 -24.40 18.27 1.27
N SER A 219 -23.67 17.79 0.27
CA SER A 219 -23.01 18.65 -0.74
C SER A 219 -23.93 19.08 -1.88
N GLY A 220 -25.11 18.47 -2.00
CA GLY A 220 -25.97 18.67 -3.16
C GLY A 220 -25.45 18.00 -4.44
N LEU A 221 -24.62 16.95 -4.33
CA LEU A 221 -23.94 16.31 -5.46
C LEU A 221 -24.90 15.84 -6.57
N LYS A 222 -26.11 15.38 -6.19
CA LYS A 222 -27.17 15.02 -7.14
C LYS A 222 -27.52 16.17 -8.11
N ALA A 223 -27.49 17.42 -7.65
CA ALA A 223 -27.77 18.57 -8.50
C ALA A 223 -26.70 18.75 -9.58
N ALA A 224 -25.42 18.59 -9.22
CA ALA A 224 -24.32 18.60 -10.20
C ALA A 224 -24.40 17.42 -11.16
N LEU A 225 -24.64 16.19 -10.65
CA LEU A 225 -24.81 15.01 -11.50
C LEU A 225 -25.97 15.17 -12.50
N THR A 226 -27.05 15.83 -12.10
CA THR A 226 -28.19 16.12 -13.00
C THR A 226 -27.80 17.20 -14.01
N ARG A 227 -27.17 18.29 -13.55
CA ARG A 227 -26.75 19.42 -14.39
C ARG A 227 -25.78 19.01 -15.50
N TYR A 228 -24.90 18.07 -15.20
CA TYR A 228 -23.86 17.58 -16.11
C TYR A 228 -24.18 16.19 -16.68
N HIS A 229 -25.46 15.79 -16.71
CA HIS A 229 -25.95 14.57 -17.39
C HIS A 229 -25.35 13.24 -16.90
N CYS A 230 -24.81 13.19 -15.69
CA CYS A 230 -24.14 12.01 -15.14
C CYS A 230 -25.09 10.97 -14.55
N CYS A 231 -26.36 11.28 -14.29
CA CYS A 231 -27.28 10.35 -13.62
C CYS A 231 -27.59 9.05 -14.38
N SER A 232 -27.30 8.98 -15.68
CA SER A 232 -27.40 7.75 -16.48
C SER A 232 -26.20 6.82 -16.30
N ALA A 233 -25.07 7.32 -15.80
CA ALA A 233 -23.88 6.54 -15.57
C ALA A 233 -24.09 5.52 -14.44
N GLY A 234 -23.61 4.29 -14.63
CA GLY A 234 -23.81 3.20 -13.66
C GLY A 234 -23.28 3.53 -12.26
N TRP A 235 -22.18 4.29 -12.17
CA TRP A 235 -21.59 4.73 -10.91
C TRP A 235 -22.39 5.84 -10.22
N ALA A 236 -23.05 6.72 -10.98
CA ALA A 236 -23.77 7.90 -10.46
C ALA A 236 -25.24 7.61 -10.16
N LYS A 237 -25.83 6.65 -10.88
CA LYS A 237 -27.25 6.28 -10.79
C LYS A 237 -27.72 6.08 -9.34
N PRO A 238 -27.00 5.33 -8.47
CA PRO A 238 -27.40 5.19 -7.07
C PRO A 238 -27.50 6.54 -6.34
N ILE A 239 -26.59 7.49 -6.59
CA ILE A 239 -26.64 8.81 -5.96
C ILE A 239 -27.86 9.60 -6.44
N CYS A 240 -28.16 9.53 -7.74
CA CYS A 240 -29.30 10.25 -8.32
C CYS A 240 -30.66 9.68 -7.88
N GLU A 241 -30.75 8.37 -7.68
CA GLU A 241 -32.00 7.69 -7.29
C GLU A 241 -32.24 7.70 -5.76
N THR A 242 -31.20 7.90 -4.96
CA THR A 242 -31.34 7.89 -3.48
C THR A 242 -31.96 9.19 -2.98
N PRO A 243 -33.07 9.14 -2.21
CA PRO A 243 -33.58 10.32 -1.53
C PRO A 243 -32.68 10.72 -0.36
N CYS A 244 -32.50 12.03 -0.18
CA CYS A 244 -31.79 12.58 0.98
C CYS A 244 -32.77 12.72 2.15
N LEU A 245 -32.47 12.04 3.25
CA LEU A 245 -33.27 12.13 4.47
C LEU A 245 -32.90 13.37 5.27
N ASP A 246 -33.89 13.96 5.94
CA ASP A 246 -33.67 15.03 6.90
C ASP A 246 -33.34 14.50 8.31
N ALA A 247 -33.14 15.42 9.25
CA ALA A 247 -32.79 15.08 10.62
C ALA A 247 -33.92 14.35 11.37
N GLU A 248 -35.18 14.63 11.06
CA GLU A 248 -36.33 14.00 11.73
C GLU A 248 -36.45 12.53 11.31
N GLN A 249 -36.35 12.27 10.00
CA GLN A 249 -36.36 10.92 9.43
C GLN A 249 -35.18 10.08 9.95
N CYS A 250 -34.01 10.69 10.12
CA CYS A 250 -32.81 10.03 10.63
C CYS A 250 -32.81 9.78 12.15
N ASN A 251 -33.68 10.44 12.91
CA ASN A 251 -33.77 10.30 14.36
C ASN A 251 -34.87 9.32 14.82
N THR A 252 -35.55 8.66 13.89
CA THR A 252 -36.51 7.60 14.22
C THR A 252 -35.80 6.40 14.86
N THR A 253 -36.49 5.67 15.76
CA THR A 253 -35.96 4.46 16.40
C THR A 253 -35.48 3.44 15.37
N GLN A 254 -36.26 3.24 14.31
CA GLN A 254 -35.91 2.33 13.22
C GLN A 254 -34.61 2.75 12.52
N ALA A 255 -34.41 4.04 12.25
CA ALA A 255 -33.18 4.51 11.62
C ALA A 255 -31.96 4.33 12.53
N VAL A 256 -32.10 4.67 13.81
CA VAL A 256 -31.04 4.49 14.82
C VAL A 256 -30.65 3.02 14.97
N GLU A 257 -31.62 2.11 14.99
CA GLU A 257 -31.41 0.66 15.04
C GLU A 257 -30.71 0.15 13.77
N CYS A 258 -31.16 0.59 12.59
CA CYS A 258 -30.56 0.23 11.31
C CYS A 258 -29.09 0.68 11.22
N LEU A 259 -28.80 1.94 11.56
CA LEU A 259 -27.43 2.46 11.59
C LEU A 259 -26.53 1.66 12.53
N SER A 260 -27.07 1.29 13.71
CA SER A 260 -26.34 0.49 14.70
C SER A 260 -26.09 -0.94 14.22
N SER A 261 -27.11 -1.60 13.67
CA SER A 261 -27.02 -2.96 13.12
C SER A 261 -26.02 -3.04 11.97
N CYS A 262 -26.04 -2.05 11.06
CA CYS A 262 -25.09 -1.99 9.96
C CYS A 262 -23.65 -1.78 10.43
N ASN A 263 -23.41 -0.93 11.43
CA ASN A 263 -22.09 -0.79 12.04
C ASN A 263 -21.58 -2.13 12.64
N GLN A 264 -22.47 -2.93 13.23
CA GLN A 264 -22.12 -4.21 13.84
C GLN A 264 -21.87 -5.32 12.80
N LYS A 265 -22.71 -5.41 11.76
CA LYS A 265 -22.61 -6.46 10.73
C LYS A 265 -21.52 -6.19 9.70
N CYS A 266 -21.23 -4.92 9.43
CA CYS A 266 -20.33 -4.50 8.37
C CYS A 266 -18.97 -4.05 8.90
N GLN A 267 -18.37 -4.81 9.82
CA GLN A 267 -17.07 -4.49 10.42
C GLN A 267 -15.86 -4.77 9.50
N MET A 268 -16.08 -5.34 8.32
CA MET A 268 -15.00 -5.61 7.39
C MET A 268 -14.35 -4.32 6.89
N VAL A 269 -13.04 -4.26 7.09
CA VAL A 269 -12.19 -3.10 6.77
C VAL A 269 -11.78 -3.12 5.29
N THR A 270 -11.66 -4.32 4.70
CA THR A 270 -11.21 -4.50 3.32
C THR A 270 -12.24 -3.96 2.32
N PRO A 271 -11.87 -2.97 1.50
CA PRO A 271 -12.80 -2.28 0.60
C PRO A 271 -13.53 -3.25 -0.36
N LYS A 272 -12.85 -4.28 -0.86
CA LYS A 272 -13.36 -5.14 -1.93
C LYS A 272 -14.22 -6.33 -1.48
N LYS A 273 -14.39 -6.55 -0.17
CA LYS A 273 -15.10 -7.73 0.34
C LYS A 273 -16.20 -7.29 1.29
N VAL A 274 -17.45 -7.59 0.96
CA VAL A 274 -18.63 -7.38 1.82
C VAL A 274 -19.26 -8.75 2.09
N THR A 275 -19.63 -9.05 3.33
CA THR A 275 -20.26 -10.35 3.66
C THR A 275 -21.67 -10.34 3.11
N THR A 276 -22.19 -11.51 2.74
CA THR A 276 -23.57 -11.63 2.24
C THR A 276 -24.59 -11.05 3.23
N ASP A 277 -24.39 -11.26 4.54
CA ASP A 277 -25.24 -10.70 5.60
C ASP A 277 -25.17 -9.16 5.62
N CYS A 278 -23.96 -8.58 5.62
CA CYS A 278 -23.80 -7.12 5.57
C CYS A 278 -24.40 -6.53 4.29
N TYR A 279 -24.15 -7.14 3.13
CA TYR A 279 -24.68 -6.66 1.86
C TYR A 279 -26.21 -6.70 1.84
N GLY A 280 -26.80 -7.84 2.18
CA GLY A 280 -28.25 -8.02 2.19
C GLY A 280 -28.97 -7.12 3.20
N HIS A 281 -28.32 -6.81 4.33
CA HIS A 281 -28.91 -5.97 5.38
C HIS A 281 -28.71 -4.46 5.17
N CYS A 282 -27.61 -4.03 4.53
CA CYS A 282 -27.21 -2.63 4.52
C CYS A 282 -26.97 -2.02 3.13
N PHE A 283 -26.60 -2.82 2.12
CA PHE A 283 -26.17 -2.31 0.80
C PHE A 283 -27.18 -2.57 -0.30
N SER A 284 -27.89 -3.71 -0.26
CA SER A 284 -28.86 -4.05 -1.29
C SER A 284 -29.89 -2.93 -1.47
N PRO A 285 -30.28 -2.59 -2.69
CA PRO A 285 -31.36 -1.62 -2.93
C PRO A 285 -32.65 -1.97 -2.18
N THR A 286 -32.92 -3.26 -1.98
CA THR A 286 -34.08 -3.78 -1.24
C THR A 286 -33.82 -4.03 0.24
N ALA A 287 -32.63 -3.72 0.75
CA ALA A 287 -32.31 -3.93 2.15
C ALA A 287 -33.15 -3.00 3.05
N GLN A 288 -33.57 -3.52 4.21
CA GLN A 288 -34.36 -2.77 5.18
C GLN A 288 -33.68 -1.46 5.64
N CYS A 289 -32.34 -1.48 5.73
CA CYS A 289 -31.56 -0.34 6.21
C CYS A 289 -30.92 0.49 5.09
N SER A 290 -31.21 0.19 3.80
CA SER A 290 -30.63 0.95 2.69
C SER A 290 -31.10 2.41 2.67
N SER A 291 -32.33 2.68 3.13
CA SER A 291 -32.93 4.02 3.13
C SER A 291 -32.21 5.00 4.05
N VAL A 292 -31.64 4.52 5.16
CA VAL A 292 -31.03 5.38 6.20
C VAL A 292 -29.56 5.69 5.94
N ARG A 293 -29.01 5.21 4.81
CA ARG A 293 -27.62 5.45 4.42
C ARG A 293 -27.28 6.92 4.15
N THR A 294 -28.27 7.79 3.98
CA THR A 294 -28.05 9.24 3.78
C THR A 294 -28.08 10.02 5.08
N CYS A 295 -28.28 9.36 6.22
CA CYS A 295 -28.19 9.98 7.54
C CYS A 295 -26.76 10.37 7.91
N LYS A 296 -26.60 11.22 8.94
CA LYS A 296 -25.27 11.62 9.40
C LYS A 296 -24.54 10.41 10.02
N PRO A 297 -23.33 10.05 9.55
CA PRO A 297 -22.54 9.02 10.19
C PRO A 297 -22.26 9.37 11.64
N ARG A 298 -22.35 8.35 12.52
CA ARG A 298 -21.91 8.48 13.90
C ARG A 298 -20.41 8.78 13.92
N GLU A 299 -19.98 9.56 14.91
CA GLU A 299 -18.55 9.73 15.14
C GLU A 299 -17.94 8.38 15.51
N GLU A 300 -16.88 8.00 14.78
CA GLU A 300 -16.16 6.76 15.07
C GLU A 300 -15.28 6.91 16.31
N SER A 301 -14.98 5.77 16.93
CA SER A 301 -13.88 5.68 17.87
C SER A 301 -12.57 6.05 17.17
N LYS A 302 -11.73 6.80 17.88
CA LYS A 302 -10.38 7.14 17.41
C LYS A 302 -9.62 5.86 17.09
N PHE A 303 -8.74 5.91 16.09
CA PHE A 303 -7.83 4.82 15.83
C PHE A 303 -6.96 4.55 17.05
N ASP A 304 -6.76 3.27 17.28
CA ASP A 304 -6.13 2.70 18.46
C ASP A 304 -4.58 2.84 18.40
N TYR A 305 -4.05 3.35 17.29
CA TYR A 305 -2.62 3.47 17.03
C TYR A 305 -2.17 4.92 16.89
N LEU A 306 -0.85 5.12 16.98
CA LEU A 306 -0.20 6.40 16.76
C LEU A 306 0.57 6.38 15.44
N CYS A 307 0.62 7.53 14.80
CA CYS A 307 1.53 7.78 13.68
C CYS A 307 2.98 7.72 14.14
N THR A 308 3.90 7.57 13.20
CA THR A 308 5.34 7.65 13.48
C THR A 308 5.67 8.97 14.21
N SER A 309 5.01 10.09 13.89
CA SER A 309 5.19 11.35 14.63
C SER A 309 4.81 11.29 16.13
N GLY A 310 4.09 10.26 16.58
CA GLY A 310 3.48 10.15 17.91
C GLY A 310 2.10 10.79 18.00
N GLU A 311 1.62 11.41 16.93
CA GLU A 311 0.27 11.98 16.84
C GLU A 311 -0.78 10.91 16.50
N PRO A 312 -2.06 11.11 16.85
CA PRO A 312 -3.12 10.26 16.34
C PRO A 312 -3.22 10.39 14.81
N PRO A 313 -3.61 9.31 14.10
CA PRO A 313 -3.85 9.39 12.67
C PRO A 313 -5.04 10.30 12.36
N MET A 314 -5.10 10.72 11.11
CA MET A 314 -6.23 11.46 10.59
C MET A 314 -7.49 10.57 10.54
N LYS A 315 -8.65 11.17 10.26
CA LYS A 315 -9.93 10.44 10.21
C LYS A 315 -10.00 9.33 9.15
N ASN A 316 -9.18 9.43 8.11
CA ASN A 316 -9.01 8.40 7.08
C ASN A 316 -8.02 7.28 7.48
N GLY A 317 -7.50 7.31 8.72
CA GLY A 317 -6.49 6.37 9.22
C GLY A 317 -5.06 6.68 8.75
N CYS A 318 -4.88 7.63 7.84
CA CYS A 318 -3.55 7.93 7.34
C CYS A 318 -2.79 8.85 8.28
N CYS A 319 -1.47 8.78 8.18
CA CYS A 319 -0.53 9.66 8.86
C CYS A 319 0.09 10.61 7.86
N ARG A 320 0.31 11.86 8.28
CA ARG A 320 1.09 12.82 7.52
C ARG A 320 2.57 12.50 7.66
N GLN A 321 3.19 12.13 6.55
CA GLN A 321 4.61 11.88 6.45
C GLN A 321 5.24 13.02 5.66
N ARG A 322 6.29 13.62 6.23
CA ARG A 322 7.08 14.63 5.53
C ARG A 322 8.21 13.92 4.82
N LEU A 323 8.19 13.96 3.49
CA LEU A 323 9.24 13.41 2.64
C LEU A 323 10.00 14.55 1.99
N ILE A 324 11.32 14.40 1.84
CA ILE A 324 12.12 15.33 1.05
C ILE A 324 12.20 14.78 -0.38
N GLN A 325 11.58 15.48 -1.34
CA GLN A 325 11.64 15.12 -2.75
C GLN A 325 12.21 16.31 -3.54
N ASN A 326 13.33 16.10 -4.24
CA ASN A 326 14.05 17.15 -4.98
C ASN A 326 14.38 18.38 -4.13
N GLY A 327 14.79 18.17 -2.87
CA GLY A 327 15.12 19.24 -1.92
C GLY A 327 13.93 20.00 -1.33
N ALA A 328 12.70 19.68 -1.74
CA ALA A 328 11.48 20.26 -1.18
C ALA A 328 10.77 19.28 -0.24
N ALA A 329 10.23 19.80 0.86
CA ALA A 329 9.39 19.01 1.74
C ALA A 329 8.00 18.81 1.12
N VAL A 330 7.65 17.55 0.85
CA VAL A 330 6.35 17.11 0.38
C VAL A 330 5.66 16.38 1.52
N ILE A 331 4.44 16.80 1.87
CA ILE A 331 3.60 16.06 2.81
C ILE A 331 2.85 14.99 2.01
N ARG A 332 3.02 13.73 2.39
CA ARG A 332 2.24 12.60 1.86
C ARG A 332 1.42 11.98 2.97
N GLU A 333 0.27 11.45 2.61
CA GLU A 333 -0.57 10.64 3.49
C GLU A 333 -0.25 9.17 3.22
N ASP A 334 0.09 8.43 4.28
CA ASP A 334 0.39 6.99 4.19
C ASP A 334 0.07 6.28 5.52
N CYS A 335 0.01 4.95 5.51
CA CYS A 335 -0.07 4.16 6.74
C CYS A 335 1.17 4.45 7.61
N PRO A 336 1.08 4.37 8.95
CA PRO A 336 2.26 4.43 9.80
C PRO A 336 3.28 3.35 9.38
N LEU A 337 4.53 3.75 9.17
CA LEU A 337 5.60 2.86 8.68
C LEU A 337 5.82 1.63 9.56
N LEU A 338 5.56 1.77 10.86
CA LEU A 338 5.85 0.73 11.85
C LEU A 338 4.78 -0.37 11.91
N CYS A 339 3.59 -0.15 11.34
CA CYS A 339 2.55 -1.16 11.31
C CYS A 339 3.04 -2.47 10.68
N ARG A 340 2.63 -3.60 11.27
CA ARG A 340 2.92 -4.94 10.73
C ARG A 340 2.35 -5.12 9.32
N SER A 341 1.16 -4.59 9.10
CA SER A 341 0.59 -4.45 7.77
C SER A 341 -0.08 -3.10 7.62
N GLY A 342 0.09 -2.51 6.45
CA GLY A 342 -0.52 -1.25 6.07
C GLY A 342 -0.86 -1.31 4.60
N GLN A 343 -2.12 -1.02 4.29
CA GLN A 343 -2.55 -0.81 2.92
C GLN A 343 -3.13 0.58 2.79
N LYS A 344 -2.49 1.37 1.94
CA LYS A 344 -3.01 2.64 1.48
C LYS A 344 -3.91 2.39 0.27
N TYR A 345 -5.09 3.00 0.28
CA TYR A 345 -5.98 3.07 -0.86
C TYR A 345 -6.08 4.53 -1.28
N ASP A 346 -5.88 4.81 -2.56
CA ASP A 346 -6.09 6.13 -3.12
C ASP A 346 -7.46 6.14 -3.81
N PHE A 347 -8.39 6.93 -3.25
CA PHE A 347 -9.73 7.14 -3.79
C PHE A 347 -9.87 8.56 -4.33
N THR A 348 -10.96 8.82 -5.04
CA THR A 348 -11.28 10.16 -5.57
C THR A 348 -11.45 11.19 -4.46
N HIS A 349 -11.89 10.77 -3.27
CA HIS A 349 -11.98 11.64 -2.07
C HIS A 349 -10.71 11.71 -1.23
N GLY A 350 -9.59 11.18 -1.71
CA GLY A 350 -8.30 11.19 -1.03
C GLY A 350 -7.84 9.81 -0.61
N SER A 351 -6.76 9.78 0.17
CA SER A 351 -6.17 8.53 0.62
C SER A 351 -6.92 7.96 1.83
N GLU A 352 -6.91 6.65 1.97
CA GLU A 352 -7.37 5.92 3.16
C GLU A 352 -6.34 4.88 3.54
N CYS A 353 -6.21 4.63 4.85
CA CYS A 353 -5.18 3.75 5.36
C CYS A 353 -5.79 2.67 6.25
N GLN A 354 -5.61 1.44 5.83
CA GLN A 354 -5.97 0.23 6.57
C GLN A 354 -4.69 -0.35 7.17
N CYS A 355 -4.48 -0.10 8.46
CA CYS A 355 -3.24 -0.46 9.13
C CYS A 355 -3.53 -1.37 10.34
N PHE A 356 -2.74 -2.43 10.49
CA PHE A 356 -2.88 -3.43 11.56
C PHE A 356 -1.55 -3.71 12.25
N GLY A 357 -1.63 -4.09 13.51
CA GLY A 357 -0.44 -4.33 14.34
C GLY A 357 0.44 -3.08 14.40
N CYS A 358 -0.19 -1.91 14.50
CA CYS A 358 0.49 -0.65 14.63
C CYS A 358 0.77 -0.37 16.11
N PRO A 359 1.88 0.29 16.44
CA PRO A 359 2.16 0.68 17.80
C PRO A 359 1.16 1.73 18.29
N SER A 360 0.63 1.53 19.50
CA SER A 360 -0.35 2.41 20.13
C SER A 360 0.25 3.37 21.16
N THR A 361 1.56 3.26 21.42
CA THR A 361 2.27 4.11 22.39
C THR A 361 3.58 4.58 21.80
N THR A 362 4.07 5.74 22.26
CA THR A 362 5.37 6.28 21.86
C THR A 362 6.53 5.35 22.22
N THR A 363 6.43 4.63 23.35
CA THR A 363 7.41 3.59 23.74
C THR A 363 7.43 2.43 22.76
N ALA A 364 6.26 1.94 22.33
CA ALA A 364 6.17 0.87 21.33
C ALA A 364 6.69 1.33 19.96
N ILE A 365 6.33 2.56 19.52
CA ILE A 365 6.88 3.18 18.31
C ILE A 365 8.41 3.16 18.37
N ARG A 366 8.99 3.62 19.47
CA ARG A 366 10.45 3.69 19.62
C ARG A 366 11.10 2.31 19.57
N SER A 367 10.54 1.33 20.28
CA SER A 367 11.04 -0.05 20.28
C SER A 367 10.96 -0.71 18.91
N GLU A 368 9.86 -0.51 18.18
CA GLU A 368 9.71 -1.04 16.82
C GLU A 368 10.59 -0.32 15.81
N LEU A 369 10.72 1.00 15.91
CA LEU A 369 11.64 1.78 15.08
C LEU A 369 13.08 1.33 15.31
N LEU A 370 13.49 1.14 16.57
CA LEU A 370 14.80 0.55 16.93
C LEU A 370 15.01 -0.78 16.20
N GLY A 371 14.05 -1.70 16.33
CA GLY A 371 14.13 -3.00 15.69
C GLY A 371 14.20 -2.93 14.16
N ARG A 372 13.42 -2.04 13.53
CA ARG A 372 13.41 -1.87 12.07
C ARG A 372 14.64 -1.16 11.55
N VAL A 373 15.04 -0.02 12.11
CA VAL A 373 16.25 0.71 11.70
C VAL A 373 17.45 -0.21 11.78
N ILE A 374 17.60 -0.99 12.85
CA ILE A 374 18.71 -1.95 12.96
C ILE A 374 18.61 -3.03 11.86
N ARG A 375 17.45 -3.67 11.68
CA ARG A 375 17.31 -4.74 10.67
C ARG A 375 17.44 -4.24 9.23
N GLU A 376 16.80 -3.14 8.89
CA GLU A 376 16.77 -2.56 7.54
C GLU A 376 18.06 -1.82 7.23
N ALA A 377 18.63 -1.01 8.13
CA ALA A 377 19.90 -0.36 7.85
C ALA A 377 21.05 -1.37 7.68
N ILE A 378 21.04 -2.46 8.45
CA ILE A 378 22.01 -3.55 8.30
C ILE A 378 21.72 -4.37 7.03
N GLY A 379 20.48 -4.80 6.82
CA GLY A 379 20.09 -5.63 5.68
C GLY A 379 20.19 -4.92 4.33
N SER A 380 19.76 -3.66 4.26
CA SER A 380 19.84 -2.82 3.07
C SER A 380 21.21 -2.17 2.89
N GLY A 381 22.08 -2.19 3.90
CA GLY A 381 23.44 -1.68 3.82
C GLY A 381 24.23 -2.32 2.67
N GLN A 382 24.09 -3.63 2.46
CA GLN A 382 24.76 -4.32 1.35
C GLN A 382 24.24 -3.88 -0.02
N LEU A 383 22.93 -3.68 -0.18
CA LEU A 383 22.36 -3.15 -1.42
C LEU A 383 22.84 -1.74 -1.71
N LEU A 384 22.94 -0.89 -0.68
CA LEU A 384 23.49 0.46 -0.81
C LEU A 384 24.97 0.42 -1.23
N LEU A 385 25.78 -0.46 -0.64
CA LEU A 385 27.19 -0.64 -1.03
C LEU A 385 27.32 -1.06 -2.50
N VAL A 386 26.54 -2.05 -2.93
CA VAL A 386 26.53 -2.52 -4.33
C VAL A 386 26.15 -1.38 -5.28
N ARG A 387 25.14 -0.58 -4.92
CA ARG A 387 24.74 0.58 -5.71
C ARG A 387 25.85 1.64 -5.80
N ILE A 388 26.46 2.03 -4.68
CA ILE A 388 27.57 3.00 -4.67
C ILE A 388 28.74 2.48 -5.51
N ALA A 389 29.10 1.20 -5.37
CA ALA A 389 30.16 0.59 -6.15
C ALA A 389 29.87 0.63 -7.66
N ALA A 390 28.63 0.34 -8.07
CA ALA A 390 28.20 0.41 -9.46
C ALA A 390 28.20 1.86 -10.00
N GLU A 391 27.73 2.82 -9.21
CA GLU A 391 27.66 4.24 -9.56
C GLU A 391 29.05 4.84 -9.81
N VAL A 392 30.04 4.48 -8.97
CA VAL A 392 31.44 4.90 -9.14
C VAL A 392 32.19 4.04 -10.18
N GLY A 393 31.58 2.94 -10.64
CA GLY A 393 32.12 2.04 -11.66
C GLY A 393 33.20 1.09 -11.17
N LEU A 394 33.18 0.67 -9.90
CA LEU A 394 34.08 -0.37 -9.36
C LEU A 394 33.79 -1.72 -10.01
N LYS A 395 34.80 -2.34 -10.63
CA LYS A 395 34.59 -3.57 -11.42
C LYS A 395 34.34 -4.81 -10.57
N ARG A 396 34.87 -4.81 -9.34
CA ARG A 396 34.80 -5.94 -8.40
C ARG A 396 33.70 -5.81 -7.37
N GLY A 397 32.86 -4.77 -7.48
CA GLY A 397 31.85 -4.46 -6.47
C GLY A 397 32.44 -3.76 -5.23
N PRO A 398 31.74 -3.79 -4.08
CA PRO A 398 32.16 -3.12 -2.85
C PRO A 398 33.49 -3.64 -2.30
N THR A 399 34.34 -2.76 -1.79
CA THR A 399 35.62 -3.12 -1.15
C THR A 399 35.45 -3.53 0.32
N GLY A 400 36.49 -4.13 0.91
CA GLY A 400 36.51 -4.45 2.35
C GLY A 400 36.40 -3.20 3.23
N ASP A 401 37.10 -2.12 2.86
CA ASP A 401 37.04 -0.84 3.58
C ASP A 401 35.64 -0.20 3.51
N MET A 402 34.96 -0.29 2.36
CA MET A 402 33.56 0.13 2.24
C MET A 402 32.64 -0.68 3.18
N GLN A 403 32.87 -2.00 3.32
CA GLN A 403 32.10 -2.85 4.23
C GLN A 403 32.35 -2.49 5.70
N GLU A 404 33.60 -2.21 6.07
CA GLU A 404 33.95 -1.80 7.42
C GLU A 404 33.34 -0.43 7.78
N LEU A 405 33.38 0.54 6.87
CA LEU A 405 32.68 1.82 7.05
C LEU A 405 31.16 1.63 7.20
N MET A 406 30.56 0.70 6.46
CA MET A 406 29.15 0.35 6.61
C MET A 406 28.85 -0.27 7.99
N ASN A 407 29.73 -1.13 8.51
CA ASN A 407 29.59 -1.68 9.86
C ASN A 407 29.67 -0.58 10.92
N GLN A 408 30.62 0.35 10.79
CA GLN A 408 30.75 1.49 11.71
C GLN A 408 29.54 2.41 11.67
N ARG A 409 29.02 2.70 10.47
CA ARG A 409 27.75 3.41 10.27
C ARG A 409 26.62 2.72 11.03
N ASN A 410 26.46 1.41 10.86
CA ASN A 410 25.38 0.66 11.52
C ASN A 410 25.49 0.69 13.06
N MET A 411 26.71 0.59 13.61
CA MET A 411 26.94 0.73 15.05
C MET A 411 26.68 2.16 15.55
N ALA A 412 27.01 3.18 14.76
CA ALA A 412 26.75 4.57 15.09
C ALA A 412 25.24 4.86 15.08
N LEU A 413 24.53 4.39 14.06
CA LEU A 413 23.07 4.50 13.96
C LEU A 413 22.40 3.85 15.18
N LYS A 414 22.77 2.61 15.52
CA LYS A 414 22.26 1.92 16.71
C LYS A 414 22.45 2.76 17.98
N ARG A 415 23.64 3.34 18.20
CA ARG A 415 23.93 4.18 19.37
C ARG A 415 23.08 5.44 19.43
N VAL A 416 22.86 6.11 18.29
CA VAL A 416 21.96 7.27 18.23
C VAL A 416 20.55 6.85 18.65
N VAL A 417 20.01 5.76 18.10
CA VAL A 417 18.66 5.33 18.44
C VAL A 417 18.53 4.90 19.92
N ASP A 418 19.53 4.18 20.46
CA ASP A 418 19.54 3.72 21.85
C ASP A 418 19.61 4.90 22.84
N SER A 419 20.43 5.91 22.56
CA SER A 419 20.70 7.02 23.49
C SER A 419 19.76 8.22 23.38
N HIS A 420 19.01 8.35 22.27
CA HIS A 420 18.22 9.54 22.01
C HIS A 420 17.05 9.73 22.99
N GLN A 421 16.95 10.82 23.73
CA GLN A 421 15.82 11.05 24.66
C GLN A 421 14.75 12.01 24.12
N GLY A 422 14.96 12.58 22.92
CA GLY A 422 14.07 13.57 22.33
C GLY A 422 12.83 12.99 21.64
N SER A 423 12.06 13.87 20.98
CA SER A 423 10.89 13.49 20.18
C SER A 423 11.28 12.60 18.98
N LEU A 424 10.34 11.82 18.44
CA LEU A 424 10.65 10.95 17.30
C LEU A 424 11.10 11.75 16.07
N ALA A 425 10.51 12.91 15.82
CA ALA A 425 10.93 13.80 14.73
C ALA A 425 12.36 14.35 14.90
N SER A 426 12.88 14.41 16.14
CA SER A 426 14.29 14.75 16.38
C SER A 426 15.20 13.53 16.24
N LEU A 427 14.71 12.34 16.55
CA LEU A 427 15.43 11.08 16.33
C LEU A 427 15.60 10.80 14.83
N GLU A 428 14.53 10.95 14.05
CA GLU A 428 14.53 10.75 12.61
C GLU A 428 15.55 11.66 11.93
N ARG A 429 15.55 12.97 12.25
CA ARG A 429 16.58 13.90 11.76
C ARG A 429 18.00 13.48 12.16
N ALA A 430 18.21 13.07 13.41
CA ALA A 430 19.53 12.60 13.85
C ALA A 430 20.00 11.34 13.10
N ILE A 431 19.08 10.43 12.78
CA ILE A 431 19.34 9.23 11.96
C ILE A 431 19.69 9.63 10.52
N GLU A 432 18.91 10.54 9.92
CA GLU A 432 19.12 11.03 8.55
C GLU A 432 20.46 11.75 8.41
N ASP A 433 20.78 12.69 9.30
CA ASP A 433 22.03 13.46 9.30
C ASP A 433 23.24 12.53 9.45
N LEU A 434 23.16 11.58 10.39
CA LEU A 434 24.22 10.59 10.60
C LEU A 434 24.37 9.66 9.39
N ALA A 435 23.26 9.17 8.83
CA ALA A 435 23.29 8.32 7.65
C ALA A 435 23.89 9.05 6.43
N ALA A 436 23.58 10.33 6.25
CA ALA A 436 24.13 11.17 5.18
C ALA A 436 25.65 11.34 5.32
N ASP A 437 26.16 11.67 6.52
CA ASP A 437 27.60 11.80 6.77
C ASP A 437 28.35 10.49 6.47
N TRP A 438 27.85 9.36 6.96
CA TRP A 438 28.47 8.06 6.69
C TRP A 438 28.38 7.64 5.23
N ASN A 439 27.27 7.90 4.55
CA ASN A 439 27.13 7.59 3.12
C ASN A 439 28.14 8.41 2.29
N ALA A 440 28.39 9.67 2.65
CA ALA A 440 29.42 10.48 2.00
C ALA A 440 30.83 9.90 2.21
N ARG A 441 31.15 9.40 3.41
CA ARG A 441 32.44 8.72 3.69
C ARG A 441 32.61 7.46 2.86
N ILE A 442 31.55 6.64 2.75
CA ILE A 442 31.56 5.41 1.96
C ILE A 442 31.72 5.70 0.47
N LEU A 443 31.05 6.73 -0.05
CA LEU A 443 31.20 7.18 -1.44
C LEU A 443 32.64 7.65 -1.71
N ALA A 444 33.21 8.47 -0.83
CA ALA A 444 34.59 8.93 -0.95
C ALA A 444 35.59 7.75 -0.94
N GLU A 445 35.32 6.71 -0.15
CA GLU A 445 36.13 5.49 -0.15
C GLU A 445 35.99 4.71 -1.47
N ALA A 446 34.78 4.62 -2.03
CA ALA A 446 34.56 4.01 -3.34
C ALA A 446 35.32 4.75 -4.46
N GLU A 447 35.32 6.09 -4.43
CA GLU A 447 36.07 6.92 -5.37
C GLU A 447 37.59 6.73 -5.23
N ASN A 448 38.09 6.65 -4.00
CA ASN A 448 39.50 6.34 -3.72
C ASN A 448 39.88 4.96 -4.29
N ALA A 449 39.05 3.94 -4.02
CA ALA A 449 39.25 2.59 -4.55
C ALA A 449 39.25 2.58 -6.09
N LYS A 450 38.38 3.37 -6.72
CA LYS A 450 38.32 3.49 -8.18
C LYS A 450 39.58 4.11 -8.76
N ALA A 451 40.11 5.16 -8.14
CA ALA A 451 41.38 5.75 -8.53
C ALA A 451 42.54 4.73 -8.44
N CYS A 452 42.48 3.81 -7.47
CA CYS A 452 43.45 2.73 -7.32
C CYS A 452 43.36 1.64 -8.41
N GLU A 453 42.18 1.36 -8.98
CA GLU A 453 42.05 0.46 -10.12
C GLU A 453 42.81 0.99 -11.35
N GLY A 454 42.84 2.31 -11.54
CA GLY A 454 43.53 2.97 -12.65
C GLY A 454 45.03 3.13 -12.43
N ASN A 455 45.49 3.24 -11.18
CA ASN A 455 46.91 3.39 -10.84
C ASN A 455 47.27 2.72 -9.50
N PRO A 456 47.54 1.40 -9.51
CA PRO A 456 47.79 0.63 -8.28
C PRO A 456 49.13 0.98 -7.60
N ARG A 457 49.98 1.80 -8.24
CA ARG A 457 51.29 2.23 -7.69
C ARG A 457 51.25 3.57 -6.97
N SER A 458 50.11 4.27 -6.95
CA SER A 458 50.03 5.52 -6.20
C SER A 458 50.27 5.26 -4.71
N LEU A 459 51.04 6.12 -4.03
CA LEU A 459 51.34 6.02 -2.60
C LEU A 459 50.07 5.86 -1.76
N ARG A 460 48.99 6.56 -2.15
CA ARG A 460 47.67 6.52 -1.50
C ARG A 460 47.05 5.12 -1.48
N CYS A 461 47.22 4.35 -2.55
CA CYS A 461 46.73 2.96 -2.63
C CYS A 461 47.59 1.98 -1.82
N ARG A 462 48.87 2.33 -1.61
CA ARG A 462 49.81 1.52 -0.85
C ARG A 462 49.56 1.63 0.65
N ASP A 463 49.23 2.82 1.14
CA ASP A 463 48.88 3.05 2.55
C ASP A 463 47.54 2.40 2.93
N ALA A 464 46.53 2.43 2.06
CA ALA A 464 45.27 1.71 2.28
C ALA A 464 45.49 0.20 2.43
N ARG A 465 46.36 -0.38 1.58
CA ARG A 465 46.72 -1.80 1.62
C ARG A 465 47.49 -2.19 2.89
N LEU A 466 48.31 -1.28 3.43
CA LEU A 466 49.05 -1.51 4.68
C LEU A 466 48.13 -1.51 5.90
N ARG A 467 47.14 -0.60 5.96
CA ARG A 467 46.14 -0.59 7.05
C ARG A 467 45.29 -1.86 7.10
N GLY A 468 44.93 -2.42 5.95
CA GLY A 468 44.22 -3.69 5.88
C GLY A 468 45.04 -4.87 6.43
N LEU A 469 46.36 -4.85 6.24
CA LEU A 469 47.27 -5.91 6.73
C LEU A 469 47.60 -5.79 8.22
N GLU A 470 47.70 -4.56 8.76
CA GLU A 470 47.97 -4.35 10.20
C GLU A 470 46.80 -4.77 11.10
N GLY A 471 45.56 -4.66 10.61
CA GLY A 471 44.34 -5.05 11.35
C GLY A 471 44.18 -6.57 11.53
N GLU A 472 44.44 -7.36 10.49
CA GLU A 472 44.31 -8.82 10.56
C GLU A 472 45.55 -9.51 11.14
N GLY A 473 46.76 -8.97 10.88
CA GLY A 473 48.02 -9.54 11.36
C GLY A 473 48.23 -9.41 12.87
N SER A 474 47.86 -8.28 13.47
CA SER A 474 48.01 -8.08 14.92
C SER A 474 47.09 -8.98 15.73
N PHE A 475 45.85 -9.20 15.29
CA PHE A 475 44.88 -10.00 16.02
C PHE A 475 45.29 -11.49 16.11
N LEU A 476 45.85 -12.04 15.02
CA LEU A 476 46.37 -13.41 14.98
C LEU A 476 47.57 -13.59 15.93
N ILE A 477 48.49 -12.62 15.97
CA ILE A 477 49.65 -12.65 16.87
C ILE A 477 49.19 -12.60 18.33
N PHE A 478 48.29 -11.68 18.70
CA PHE A 478 47.78 -11.59 20.07
C PHE A 478 47.00 -12.84 20.50
N THR A 479 46.22 -13.44 19.60
CA THR A 479 45.45 -14.66 19.89
C THR A 479 46.37 -15.86 20.13
N VAL A 480 47.42 -16.03 19.31
CA VAL A 480 48.44 -17.07 19.52
C VAL A 480 49.19 -16.82 20.84
N LEU A 481 49.56 -15.57 21.14
CA LEU A 481 50.27 -15.23 22.37
C LEU A 481 49.43 -15.55 23.62
N PHE A 482 48.15 -15.14 23.63
CA PHE A 482 47.22 -15.42 24.73
C PHE A 482 46.94 -16.92 24.87
N GLY A 483 46.84 -17.64 23.76
CA GLY A 483 46.70 -19.10 23.75
C GLY A 483 47.89 -19.79 24.42
N VAL A 484 49.12 -19.40 24.07
CA VAL A 484 50.35 -19.95 24.67
C VAL A 484 50.44 -19.61 26.15
N ILE A 485 50.17 -18.36 26.55
CA ILE A 485 50.19 -17.94 27.96
C ILE A 485 49.16 -18.73 28.78
N SER A 486 47.95 -18.89 28.25
CA SER A 486 46.89 -19.66 28.93
C SER A 486 47.28 -21.13 29.08
N LEU A 487 47.89 -21.72 28.05
CA LEU A 487 48.31 -23.13 28.09
C LEU A 487 49.45 -23.36 29.09
N VAL A 488 50.39 -22.42 29.21
CA VAL A 488 51.44 -22.44 30.23
C VAL A 488 50.86 -22.27 31.65
N LEU A 489 49.90 -21.36 31.84
CA LEU A 489 49.21 -21.19 33.11
C LEU A 489 48.44 -22.46 33.51
N PHE A 490 47.70 -23.06 32.58
CA PHE A 490 47.00 -24.32 32.84
C PHE A 490 47.96 -25.46 33.16
N ALA A 491 49.07 -25.60 32.42
CA ALA A 491 50.07 -26.63 32.70
C ALA A 491 50.71 -26.44 34.08
N SER A 492 51.04 -25.20 34.45
CA SER A 492 51.64 -24.88 35.76
C SER A 492 50.66 -25.10 36.93
N ILE A 493 49.37 -24.75 36.77
CA ILE A 493 48.32 -25.08 37.75
C ILE A 493 48.14 -26.60 37.86
N PHE A 494 48.13 -27.32 36.74
CA PHE A 494 47.96 -28.78 36.74
C PHE A 494 49.13 -29.49 37.44
N VAL A 495 50.36 -29.05 37.19
CA VAL A 495 51.56 -29.55 37.90
C VAL A 495 51.50 -29.22 39.39
N TYR A 496 51.03 -28.02 39.76
CA TYR A 496 50.86 -27.63 41.15
C TYR A 496 49.83 -28.52 41.89
N LEU A 497 48.67 -28.77 41.27
CA LEU A 497 47.63 -29.63 41.84
C LEU A 497 48.08 -31.09 41.99
N ILE A 498 48.85 -31.64 41.04
CA ILE A 498 49.43 -32.98 41.16
C ILE A 498 50.45 -33.04 42.31
N LYS A 499 51.22 -31.97 42.52
CA LYS A 499 52.17 -31.89 43.64
C LYS A 499 51.47 -31.78 44.98
N GLN A 500 50.34 -31.06 45.05
CA GLN A 500 49.56 -30.88 46.27
C GLN A 500 48.81 -32.16 46.68
N ASN A 501 48.31 -32.93 45.72
CA ASN A 501 47.60 -34.19 45.98
C ASN A 501 48.50 -35.37 46.38
N ARG A 502 49.84 -35.23 46.30
CA ARG A 502 50.77 -36.26 46.80
C ARG A 502 51.06 -36.17 48.31
N GLY A 503 50.49 -35.18 49.01
CA GLY A 503 50.78 -34.92 50.44
C GLY A 503 49.70 -35.30 51.45
N ALA A 504 48.52 -35.80 51.06
CA ALA A 504 47.42 -36.02 52.00
C ALA A 504 46.73 -37.38 51.78
N LEU A 505 47.34 -38.44 52.34
CA LEU A 505 46.70 -39.72 52.58
C LEU A 505 46.74 -39.99 54.09
N VAL A 506 45.68 -39.59 54.79
CA VAL A 506 45.30 -40.12 56.11
C VAL A 506 43.79 -40.35 56.10
N PRO A 507 43.31 -41.57 56.37
CA PRO A 507 41.89 -41.87 56.45
C PRO A 507 41.39 -41.61 57.87
N SER A 508 40.20 -41.03 58.03
CA SER A 508 39.50 -41.14 59.30
C SER A 508 37.98 -41.19 59.15
N THR A 509 37.44 -42.01 60.04
CA THR A 509 36.14 -42.65 60.15
C THR A 509 35.05 -41.75 60.76
N ALA A 510 33.82 -42.01 60.32
CA ALA A 510 32.55 -42.03 61.05
C ALA A 510 32.27 -41.00 62.16
N GLN A 511 31.20 -40.21 62.01
CA GLN A 511 30.09 -40.17 62.98
C GLN A 511 28.89 -39.35 62.50
N ALA A 512 27.70 -39.83 62.86
CA ALA A 512 26.39 -39.28 62.58
C ALA A 512 25.99 -38.16 63.55
N ALA A 513 25.15 -37.21 63.09
CA ALA A 513 24.04 -36.64 63.87
C ALA A 513 23.22 -35.60 63.06
N ASN A 514 21.90 -35.83 63.00
CA ASN A 514 20.78 -34.89 63.14
C ASN A 514 20.98 -33.38 62.83
N HIS A 515 20.22 -32.82 61.88
CA HIS A 515 18.98 -32.06 62.15
C HIS A 515 18.43 -31.31 60.89
N SER A 516 17.11 -31.48 60.70
CA SER A 516 16.04 -30.65 60.10
C SER A 516 16.25 -29.75 58.86
N PRO A 517 15.33 -29.82 57.86
CA PRO A 517 15.22 -28.84 56.77
C PRO A 517 14.14 -27.76 57.02
N GLN A 518 14.44 -26.51 56.66
CA GLN A 518 13.47 -25.45 56.36
C GLN A 518 14.04 -24.47 55.31
N PRO A 519 13.20 -23.70 54.58
CA PRO A 519 13.21 -23.64 53.11
C PRO A 519 13.48 -22.24 52.53
N GLY A 520 13.84 -22.17 51.25
CA GLY A 520 13.83 -20.92 50.49
C GLY A 520 14.66 -20.95 49.21
N ASP A 521 14.00 -21.31 48.11
CA ASP A 521 13.93 -20.56 46.84
C ASP A 521 13.95 -21.45 45.60
N ALA A 522 12.85 -21.31 44.85
CA ALA A 522 12.48 -22.06 43.69
C ALA A 522 13.17 -21.49 42.44
N ASN A 523 13.80 -22.38 41.68
CA ASN A 523 14.11 -22.11 40.28
C ASN A 523 13.65 -23.28 39.42
N VAL A 524 12.88 -22.89 38.39
CA VAL A 524 12.84 -23.50 37.06
C VAL A 524 12.11 -24.84 36.92
N VAL A 525 10.86 -24.77 36.46
CA VAL A 525 10.17 -25.88 35.77
C VAL A 525 10.35 -25.68 34.26
N VAL A 526 11.07 -26.59 33.63
CA VAL A 526 11.02 -26.87 32.20
C VAL A 526 9.93 -27.92 31.99
N GLY A 527 8.92 -27.62 31.17
CA GLY A 527 7.90 -28.56 30.73
C GLY A 527 7.74 -28.49 29.22
N ARG A 528 8.01 -29.61 28.54
CA ARG A 528 7.83 -29.87 27.10
C ARG A 528 6.49 -30.63 26.87
N PRO A 529 6.11 -30.98 25.62
CA PRO A 529 4.79 -30.77 25.04
C PRO A 529 3.75 -31.87 25.37
N VAL A 530 2.48 -31.61 25.03
CA VAL A 530 1.41 -32.61 25.06
C VAL A 530 0.96 -32.93 23.64
N ASP A 531 0.95 -34.22 23.31
CA ASP A 531 0.43 -34.82 22.08
C ASP A 531 -1.09 -34.94 22.07
N ALA A 532 -1.63 -34.98 20.86
CA ALA A 532 -3.01 -35.29 20.54
C ALA A 532 -3.35 -36.78 20.75
N SER A 533 -4.54 -37.09 21.26
CA SER A 533 -5.36 -38.24 20.81
C SER A 533 -6.79 -38.19 21.39
N GLN A 534 -7.66 -38.86 20.65
CA GLN A 534 -9.13 -38.87 20.64
C GLN A 534 -9.79 -39.43 21.91
N ALA A 535 -11.05 -39.04 22.16
CA ALA A 535 -12.17 -39.98 22.38
C ALA A 535 -13.52 -39.25 22.47
N SER A 536 -14.57 -39.98 22.09
CA SER A 536 -15.90 -39.55 21.71
C SER A 536 -16.95 -39.71 22.82
N ALA A 537 -18.11 -39.07 22.58
CA ALA A 537 -19.50 -39.52 22.86
C ALA A 537 -20.22 -39.13 24.18
N ALA A 538 -21.57 -39.09 24.02
CA ALA A 538 -22.69 -38.95 24.97
C ALA A 538 -23.20 -37.50 25.20
N GLU A 539 -24.33 -37.09 24.61
CA GLU A 539 -25.75 -37.37 24.96
C GLU A 539 -26.27 -36.53 26.15
N GLY A 540 -27.47 -35.93 25.98
CA GLY A 540 -28.29 -35.37 27.06
C GLY A 540 -28.52 -33.85 26.96
N VAL A 541 -29.61 -33.34 26.37
CA VAL A 541 -30.99 -33.22 26.90
C VAL A 541 -31.25 -31.89 27.65
N LEU A 542 -32.17 -31.12 27.04
CA LEU A 542 -33.22 -30.22 27.57
C LEU A 542 -32.91 -28.96 28.41
N ASP A 543 -33.60 -27.91 27.96
CA ASP A 543 -34.37 -26.90 28.71
C ASP A 543 -33.70 -25.66 29.32
N GLY A 544 -34.42 -24.54 29.17
CA GLY A 544 -34.30 -23.39 30.09
C GLY A 544 -33.97 -22.03 29.47
N SER A 545 -34.92 -21.42 28.75
CA SER A 545 -35.25 -20.00 29.00
C SER A 545 -36.40 -19.97 30.02
N PRO A 546 -36.75 -18.86 30.71
CA PRO A 546 -36.25 -17.48 30.65
C PRO A 546 -36.00 -16.87 32.06
N MET A 547 -35.67 -15.59 32.15
CA MET A 547 -36.29 -14.65 33.12
C MET A 547 -35.97 -13.19 32.78
N ALA A 548 -37.01 -12.38 32.92
CA ALA A 548 -37.07 -10.93 32.74
C ALA A 548 -36.78 -10.18 34.06
N THR A 549 -36.99 -8.86 34.03
CA THR A 549 -37.10 -7.84 35.12
C THR A 549 -35.81 -7.07 35.41
N GLY A 550 -35.79 -5.73 35.61
CA GLY A 550 -36.83 -4.69 35.79
C GLY A 550 -36.42 -3.36 35.08
N LYS A 551 -37.30 -2.38 34.80
CA LYS A 551 -37.96 -1.41 35.71
C LYS A 551 -36.99 -0.86 36.77
N THR A 552 -36.81 0.43 37.02
CA THR A 552 -37.62 1.67 36.82
C THR A 552 -36.74 2.85 37.24
N VAL A 553 -36.77 3.99 36.54
CA VAL A 553 -37.34 5.31 36.95
C VAL A 553 -37.67 6.06 35.66
#